data_AF-X1CAI8-F1
#
_entry.id   AF-X1CAI8-F1
#
_cell.length_a   1.000
_cell.length_b   1.000
_cell.length_c   1.000
_cell.angle_alpha   90.00
_cell.angle_beta   90.00
_cell.angle_gamma   90.00
#
_symmetry.space_group_name_H-M   'P 1'
#
loop_
_entity.id
_entity.type
_entity.pdbx_description
1 polymer ?
#
loop_
_entity_poly.entity_id
_entity_poly.type
_entity_poly.pdbx_seq_one_letter_code
_entity_poly.pdbx_strand_id
1 'polypeptide(L)' 'MLTPEPSPYIKPCPRCGVNIPTNIKGCWSCGKVLDPRLIELAERAGAKP' A
#
# COMPACT_ATOMS: atom_id res chain seq x y z
N MET A 1 15.37 -17.74 -19.12
CA MET A 1 15.20 -16.36 -18.63
C MET A 1 14.45 -16.46 -17.31
N LEU A 2 15.16 -16.59 -16.19
CA LEU A 2 14.53 -16.57 -14.87
C LEU A 2 14.30 -15.10 -14.54
N THR A 3 13.09 -14.58 -14.75
CA THR A 3 12.70 -13.29 -14.17
C THR A 3 12.94 -13.40 -12.67
N PRO A 4 13.69 -12.48 -12.03
CA PRO A 4 13.77 -12.48 -10.59
C PRO A 4 12.34 -12.36 -10.08
N GLU A 5 11.86 -13.42 -9.41
CA GLU A 5 10.59 -13.36 -8.70
C GLU A 5 10.64 -12.10 -7.84
N PRO A 6 9.66 -11.20 -7.90
CA PRO A 6 9.71 -9.99 -7.12
C PRO A 6 9.60 -10.40 -5.65
N SER A 7 10.76 -10.59 -5.02
CA SER A 7 10.88 -10.80 -3.58
C SER A 7 10.10 -9.66 -2.94
N PRO A 8 9.04 -9.95 -2.17
CA PRO A 8 8.17 -8.91 -1.65
C PRO A 8 8.99 -8.05 -0.71
N TYR A 9 9.44 -6.90 -1.17
CA TYR A 9 10.16 -5.94 -0.33
C TYR A 9 9.21 -5.56 0.80
N ILE A 10 9.50 -6.01 2.01
CA ILE A 10 8.70 -5.68 3.18
C ILE A 10 9.13 -4.29 3.64
N LYS A 11 8.17 -3.39 3.81
CA LYS A 11 8.36 -2.05 4.36
C LYS A 11 7.41 -1.82 5.54
N PRO A 12 7.75 -0.95 6.50
CA PRO A 12 6.80 -0.53 7.52
C PRO A 12 5.68 0.31 6.90
N CYS A 13 4.45 0.07 7.34
CA CYS A 13 3.29 0.83 6.92
C CYS A 13 3.42 2.28 7.43
N PRO A 14 3.35 3.30 6.56
CA PRO A 14 3.52 4.70 6.97
C PRO A 14 2.38 5.22 7.86
N ARG A 15 1.30 4.44 8.05
CA ARG A 15 0.12 4.85 8.83
C ARG A 15 0.08 4.23 10.23
N CYS A 16 0.62 3.03 10.41
CA CYS A 16 0.53 2.30 11.68
C CYS A 16 1.84 1.64 12.12
N GLY A 17 2.86 1.60 11.25
CA GLY A 17 4.17 1.02 11.55
C GLY A 17 4.29 -0.49 11.30
N VAL A 18 3.21 -1.22 11.02
CA VAL A 18 3.27 -2.67 10.79
C VAL A 18 4.04 -3.02 9.51
N ASN A 19 4.80 -4.12 9.52
CA ASN A 19 5.52 -4.61 8.36
C ASN A 19 4.58 -5.17 7.30
N ILE A 20 4.67 -4.65 6.08
CA ILE A 20 3.81 -4.98 4.94
C ILE A 20 4.63 -5.11 3.64
N PRO A 21 4.22 -5.97 2.68
CA PRO A 21 4.81 -6.01 1.35
C PRO A 21 4.60 -4.68 0.62
N THR A 22 5.56 -4.29 -0.19
CA THR A 22 5.46 -3.11 -1.06
C THR A 22 4.36 -3.20 -2.12
N ASN A 23 3.94 -4.41 -2.48
CA ASN A 23 2.95 -4.65 -3.55
C ASN A 23 1.49 -4.76 -3.04
N ILE A 24 1.20 -4.33 -1.81
CA ILE A 24 -0.19 -4.33 -1.31
C ILE A 24 -0.87 -2.99 -1.54
N LYS A 25 -2.16 -3.05 -1.87
CA LYS A 25 -2.97 -1.86 -2.11
C LYS A 25 -3.47 -1.18 -0.84
N GLY A 26 -3.46 -1.88 0.29
CA GLY A 26 -3.91 -1.38 1.58
C GLY A 26 -3.36 -2.22 2.71
N CYS A 27 -3.16 -1.58 3.86
CA CYS A 27 -2.68 -2.24 5.06
C CYS A 27 -3.78 -3.14 5.64
N TRP A 28 -3.54 -4.43 5.76
CA TRP A 28 -4.48 -5.36 6.41
C TRP A 28 -4.64 -5.09 7.91
N SER A 29 -3.65 -4.46 8.56
CA SER A 29 -3.70 -4.18 10.00
C SER A 29 -4.50 -2.94 10.34
N CYS A 30 -4.29 -1.84 9.62
CA CYS A 30 -5.00 -0.58 9.89
C CYS A 30 -6.16 -0.29 8.93
N GLY A 31 -6.36 -1.12 7.90
CA GLY A 31 -7.41 -0.97 6.90
C GLY A 31 -7.23 0.18 5.91
N LYS A 32 -6.15 0.97 6.02
CA LYS A 32 -5.94 2.12 5.15
C LYS A 32 -5.37 1.73 3.79
N VAL A 33 -5.88 2.37 2.76
CA VAL A 33 -5.35 2.30 1.40
C VAL A 33 -3.93 2.88 1.37
N LEU A 34 -3.03 2.16 0.73
CA LEU A 34 -1.62 2.50 0.54
C LEU A 34 -1.23 2.58 -0.94
N ASP A 35 -2.12 2.15 -1.83
CA ASP A 35 -1.95 2.29 -3.26
C ASP A 35 -2.03 3.79 -3.62
N PRO A 36 -0.95 4.38 -4.17
CA PRO A 36 -0.92 5.80 -4.48
C PRO A 36 -1.95 6.20 -5.53
N ARG A 37 -2.33 5.30 -6.45
CA ARG A 37 -3.36 5.61 -7.47
C ARG A 37 -4.73 5.69 -6.83
N LEU A 38 -5.03 4.80 -5.88
CA LEU A 38 -6.29 4.84 -5.15
C LEU A 38 -6.37 6.02 -4.18
N ILE A 39 -5.26 6.43 -3.57
CA ILE A 39 -5.19 7.63 -2.72
C ILE A 39 -5.50 8.88 -3.56
N GLU A 40 -4.85 9.07 -4.70
CA GLU A 40 -5.07 10.23 -5.56
C GLU A 40 -6.53 10.30 -6.08
N LEU A 41 -7.12 9.15 -6.39
CA LEU A 41 -8.54 9.05 -6.75
C LEU A 41 -9.46 9.39 -5.58
N ALA A 42 -9.18 8.90 -4.37
CA ALA A 42 -9.96 9.22 -3.17
C ALA A 42 -9.92 10.72 -2.83
N GLU A 43 -8.75 11.35 -2.98
CA GLU A 43 -8.57 12.79 -2.77
C GLU A 43 -9.36 13.61 -3.80
N ARG A 44 -9.30 13.24 -5.08
CA ARG A 44 -10.12 13.87 -6.14
C ARG A 44 -11.61 13.65 -5.97
N ALA A 45 -12.01 12.49 -5.42
CA ALA A 45 -13.41 12.17 -5.19
C ALA A 45 -14.00 12.88 -3.95
N GLY A 46 -13.19 13.65 -3.21
CA GLY A 46 -13.66 14.34 -2.00
C GLY A 46 -14.04 13.37 -0.88
N ALA A 47 -13.56 12.12 -0.92
CA ALA A 47 -13.72 11.17 0.16
C ALA A 47 -12.83 11.62 1.31
N LYS A 48 -13.43 12.36 2.26
CA LYS A 48 -12.75 12.82 3.48
C LYS A 48 -12.18 11.58 4.22
N PRO A 49 -10.91 11.61 4.68
CA PRO A 49 -10.25 10.47 5.33
C PRO A 49 -10.88 10.04 6.64
#